data_AF-A0A7R8ZFR0-F1
#
_entry.id   AF-A0A7R8ZFR0-F1
#
_cell.length_a   1.000
_cell.length_b   1.000
_cell.length_c   1.000
_cell.angle_alpha   90.00
_cell.angle_beta   90.00
_cell.angle_gamma   90.00
#
_symmetry.space_group_name_H-M   'P 1'
#
loop_
_entity.id
_entity.type
_entity.pdbx_description
1 polymer ?
#
loop_
_entity_poly.entity_id
_entity_poly.type
_entity_poly.pdbx_seq_one_letter_code
_entity_poly.pdbx_strand_id
1 'polypeptide(L)'
;MLKAMCEGQVGGNVPLPLRHCDIYGSKEAGTKLRSMMSLGSSKPWQEALRVMTGETDYSAGPLLEYYQPLFEWLVRYAQQHHLIIGWQE
;
A
#
# COMPACT_ATOMS: atom_id res chain seq x y z
N MET A 1 -1.20 5.18 1.92
CA MET A 1 -0.77 6.30 1.04
C MET A 1 -0.37 5.81 -0.35
N LEU A 2 0.65 4.95 -0.52
CA LEU A 2 1.07 4.46 -1.84
C LEU A 2 -0.11 3.91 -2.66
N LYS A 3 -0.89 2.98 -2.08
CA LYS A 3 -2.10 2.42 -2.73
C LYS A 3 -3.04 3.49 -3.29
N ALA A 4 -3.34 4.53 -2.52
CA ALA A 4 -4.23 5.62 -2.95
C ALA A 4 -3.66 6.46 -4.12
N MET A 5 -2.33 6.54 -4.25
CA MET A 5 -1.67 7.21 -5.38
C MET A 5 -1.57 6.32 -6.63
N CYS A 6 -1.66 5.01 -6.45
CA CYS A 6 -1.64 4.02 -7.53
C CYS A 6 -3.05 3.69 -8.07
N GLU A 7 -4.11 4.21 -7.43
CA GLU A 7 -5.49 4.03 -7.87
C GLU A 7 -5.66 4.46 -9.33
N GLY A 8 -6.30 3.61 -10.14
CA GLY A 8 -6.53 3.87 -11.56
C GLY A 8 -5.38 3.49 -12.49
N GLN A 9 -4.22 3.09 -11.99
CA GLN A 9 -3.14 2.57 -12.83
C GLN A 9 -3.45 1.17 -13.34
N VAL A 10 -3.31 0.96 -14.64
CA VAL A 10 -3.58 -0.30 -15.34
C VAL A 10 -2.34 -0.81 -16.05
N GLY A 11 -2.10 -2.12 -15.96
CA GLY A 11 -1.07 -2.82 -16.72
C GLY A 11 -1.72 -3.55 -17.88
N GLY A 12 -2.00 -2.86 -18.99
CA GLY A 12 -2.83 -3.40 -20.06
C GLY A 12 -4.32 -3.43 -19.67
N ASN A 13 -5.00 -4.57 -19.85
CA ASN A 13 -6.43 -4.73 -19.53
C ASN A 13 -6.72 -5.25 -18.11
N VAL A 14 -5.71 -5.30 -17.24
CA VAL A 14 -5.85 -5.80 -15.86
C VAL A 14 -5.34 -4.75 -14.86
N PRO A 15 -5.90 -4.73 -13.63
CA PRO A 15 -5.38 -3.91 -12.55
C PRO A 15 -3.89 -4.21 -12.33
N LEU A 16 -3.07 -3.16 -12.26
CA LEU A 16 -1.65 -3.30 -12.00
C LEU A 16 -1.45 -3.75 -10.55
N PRO A 17 -0.69 -4.84 -10.27
CA PRO A 17 -0.37 -5.21 -8.89
C PRO A 17 0.31 -4.04 -8.18
N LEU A 18 -0.06 -3.79 -6.93
CA LEU A 18 0.43 -2.64 -6.15
C LEU A 18 1.97 -2.54 -6.13
N ARG A 19 2.67 -3.69 -6.19
CA ARG A 19 4.13 -3.74 -6.25
C ARG A 19 4.79 -3.21 -7.52
N HIS A 20 4.04 -3.18 -8.62
CA HIS A 20 4.52 -2.69 -9.91
C HIS A 20 4.09 -1.24 -10.18
N CYS A 21 3.32 -0.64 -9.28
CA CYS A 21 2.97 0.77 -9.35
C CYS A 21 4.23 1.65 -9.39
N ASP A 22 4.28 2.55 -10.38
CA ASP A 22 5.22 3.65 -10.44
C ASP A 22 4.44 4.96 -10.59
N ILE A 23 4.62 5.87 -9.64
CA ILE A 23 3.93 7.16 -9.61
C ILE A 23 4.74 8.27 -10.29
N TYR A 24 5.91 7.97 -10.87
CA TYR A 24 6.72 8.94 -11.59
C TYR A 24 5.94 9.61 -12.73
N GLY A 25 5.96 10.94 -12.77
CA GLY A 25 5.22 11.73 -13.76
C GLY A 25 3.70 11.82 -13.55
N SER A 26 3.12 11.13 -12.55
CA SER A 26 1.68 11.19 -12.28
C SER A 26 1.27 12.49 -11.59
N LYS A 27 0.63 13.38 -12.36
CA LYS A 27 0.05 14.63 -11.83
C LYS A 27 -1.09 14.37 -10.85
N GLU A 28 -1.84 13.29 -11.05
CA GLU A 28 -2.94 12.91 -10.17
C GLU A 28 -2.41 12.48 -8.79
N ALA A 29 -1.41 11.59 -8.75
CA ALA A 29 -0.73 11.20 -7.51
C ALA A 29 -0.14 12.42 -6.80
N GLY A 30 0.54 13.31 -7.56
CA GLY A 30 1.07 14.56 -7.02
C GLY A 30 0.00 15.49 -6.44
N THR A 31 -1.19 15.54 -7.06
CA THR A 31 -2.32 16.34 -6.55
C THR A 31 -2.83 15.77 -5.22
N LYS A 32 -3.03 14.46 -5.12
CA LYS A 32 -3.43 13.81 -3.84
C LYS A 32 -2.42 14.07 -2.74
N LEU A 33 -1.14 13.86 -3.03
CA LEU A 33 -0.05 14.08 -2.08
C LEU A 33 0.02 15.55 -1.63
N ARG A 34 -0.06 16.49 -2.58
CA ARG A 34 -0.06 17.93 -2.28
C ARG A 34 -1.24 18.34 -1.41
N SER A 35 -2.45 17.85 -1.69
CA SER A 35 -3.65 18.16 -0.90
C SER A 35 -3.47 17.77 0.56
N MET A 36 -2.99 16.56 0.85
CA MET A 36 -2.68 16.15 2.22
C MET A 36 -1.57 16.99 2.83
N MET A 37 -0.42 17.14 2.15
CA MET A 37 0.74 17.86 2.72
C MET A 37 0.44 19.35 2.98
N SER A 38 -0.45 19.96 2.19
CA SER A 38 -0.84 21.38 2.35
C SER A 38 -1.51 21.68 3.70
N LEU A 39 -2.06 20.66 4.37
CA LEU A 39 -2.67 20.82 5.69
C LEU A 39 -1.61 21.00 6.79
N GLY A 40 -0.39 20.50 6.58
CA GLY A 40 0.66 20.50 7.60
C GLY A 40 0.16 19.96 8.95
N SER A 41 0.51 20.63 10.04
CA SER A 41 0.01 20.32 11.39
C SER A 41 -1.25 21.09 11.78
N SER A 42 -1.91 21.78 10.84
CA SER A 42 -3.10 22.59 11.14
C SER A 42 -4.36 21.75 11.38
N LYS A 43 -4.35 20.49 10.96
CA LYS A 43 -5.44 19.53 11.10
C LYS A 43 -4.99 18.25 11.81
N PRO A 44 -5.90 17.53 12.49
CA PRO A 44 -5.61 16.18 12.97
C PRO A 44 -5.15 15.27 11.82
N TRP A 45 -4.22 14.36 12.11
CA TRP A 45 -3.62 13.51 11.09
C TRP A 45 -4.64 12.61 10.38
N GLN A 46 -5.75 12.24 11.03
CA GLN A 46 -6.85 11.47 10.42
C GLN A 46 -7.54 12.25 9.29
N GLU A 47 -7.69 13.57 9.45
CA GLU A 47 -8.27 14.43 8.42
C GLU A 47 -7.33 14.52 7.22
N ALA A 48 -6.02 14.63 7.48
CA ALA A 48 -5.00 14.61 6.43
C ALA A 48 -4.95 13.25 5.69
N LEU A 49 -5.01 12.14 6.43
CA LEU A 49 -5.07 10.79 5.84
C LEU A 49 -6.30 10.64 4.94
N ARG A 50 -7.48 11.03 5.45
CA ARG A 50 -8.75 10.95 4.71
C ARG A 50 -8.73 11.76 3.41
N VAL A 51 -8.09 12.93 3.39
CA VAL A 51 -7.96 13.74 2.17
C VAL A 51 -7.20 12.99 1.07
N MET A 52 -6.23 12.14 1.42
CA MET A 52 -5.45 11.39 0.45
C MET A 52 -6.04 10.03 0.11
N THR A 53 -6.52 9.29 1.11
CA THR A 53 -6.86 7.87 0.98
C THR A 53 -8.35 7.59 1.12
N GLY A 54 -9.17 8.58 1.52
CA GLY A 54 -10.58 8.37 1.88
C GLY A 54 -10.80 7.75 3.26
N GLU A 55 -9.74 7.27 3.91
CA GLU A 55 -9.79 6.53 5.19
C GLU A 55 -9.45 7.43 6.38
N THR A 56 -10.08 7.19 7.54
CA THR A 56 -9.77 7.92 8.78
C THR A 56 -8.75 7.21 9.65
N ASP A 57 -8.62 5.89 9.50
CA ASP A 57 -7.79 5.05 10.34
C ASP A 57 -6.63 4.44 9.55
N TYR A 58 -5.53 4.15 10.25
CA TYR A 58 -4.42 3.42 9.63
C TYR A 58 -4.81 1.96 9.40
N SER A 59 -4.30 1.38 8.33
CA SER A 59 -4.54 -0.02 7.99
C SER A 59 -3.26 -0.67 7.48
N ALA A 60 -2.98 -1.89 7.96
CA ALA A 60 -1.93 -2.74 7.42
C ALA A 60 -2.32 -3.41 6.10
N GLY A 61 -3.60 -3.33 5.70
CA GLY A 61 -4.13 -3.97 4.50
C GLY A 61 -3.31 -3.70 3.22
N PRO A 62 -3.02 -2.43 2.87
CA PRO A 62 -2.18 -2.12 1.71
C PRO A 62 -0.77 -2.71 1.77
N LEU A 63 -0.19 -2.83 2.97
CA LEU A 63 1.13 -3.42 3.16
C LEU A 63 1.09 -4.94 2.95
N LEU A 64 0.06 -5.61 3.49
CA LEU A 64 -0.16 -7.04 3.30
C LEU A 64 -0.44 -7.37 1.83
N GLU A 65 -1.25 -6.56 1.14
CA GLU A 65 -1.51 -6.69 -0.30
C GLU A 65 -0.22 -6.59 -1.12
N TYR A 66 0.64 -5.61 -0.81
CA TYR A 66 1.94 -5.47 -1.47
C TYR A 66 2.75 -6.78 -1.33
N TYR A 67 2.86 -7.33 -0.13
CA TYR A 67 3.67 -8.52 0.11
C TYR A 67 2.95 -9.86 -0.15
N GLN A 68 1.68 -9.87 -0.52
CA GLN A 68 0.87 -11.09 -0.57
C GLN A 68 1.53 -12.22 -1.38
N PRO A 69 1.98 -12.02 -2.63
CA PRO A 69 2.63 -13.11 -3.36
C PRO A 69 3.95 -13.61 -2.74
N LEU A 70 4.68 -12.75 -2.02
CA LEU A 70 5.88 -13.20 -1.29
C LEU A 70 5.47 -14.06 -0.09
N PHE A 71 4.45 -13.62 0.65
CA PHE A 71 3.89 -14.37 1.77
C PHE A 71 3.40 -15.76 1.33
N GLU A 72 2.64 -15.84 0.24
CA GLU A 72 2.16 -17.11 -0.33
C GLU A 72 3.31 -18.03 -0.78
N TRP A 73 4.40 -17.45 -1.31
CA TRP A 73 5.59 -18.20 -1.64
C TRP A 73 6.29 -18.74 -0.39
N LEU A 74 6.49 -17.90 0.63
CA LEU A 74 7.13 -18.28 1.90
C LEU A 74 6.35 -19.39 2.63
N VAL A 75 5.03 -19.31 2.65
CA VAL A 75 4.18 -20.35 3.26
C VAL A 75 4.36 -21.69 2.55
N ARG A 76 4.32 -21.71 1.21
CA ARG A 76 4.54 -22.94 0.44
C ARG A 76 5.94 -23.49 0.65
N TYR A 77 6.95 -22.63 0.63
CA TYR A 77 8.34 -23.01 0.86
C TYR A 77 8.52 -23.63 2.25
N ALA A 78 8.01 -22.99 3.30
CA ALA A 78 8.08 -23.50 4.66
C ALA A 78 7.42 -24.88 4.79
N GLN A 79 6.25 -25.07 4.17
CA GLN A 79 5.55 -26.37 4.14
C GLN A 79 6.36 -27.45 3.42
N GLN A 80 6.90 -27.14 2.23
CA GLN A 80 7.72 -28.08 1.45
C GLN A 80 8.98 -28.54 2.21
N HIS A 81 9.57 -27.62 2.96
CA HIS A 81 10.81 -27.87 3.70
C HIS A 81 10.59 -28.24 5.18
N HIS A 82 9.34 -28.43 5.60
CA HIS A 82 8.97 -28.78 6.99
C HIS A 82 9.60 -27.84 8.03
N LEU A 83 9.67 -26.54 7.72
CA LEU A 83 10.27 -25.54 8.59
C LEU A 83 9.33 -25.22 9.76
N ILE A 84 9.89 -25.20 10.97
CA ILE A 84 9.19 -24.71 12.15
C ILE A 84 9.22 -23.18 12.12
N ILE A 85 8.04 -22.55 12.16
CA ILE A 85 7.90 -21.09 12.14
C ILE A 85 7.79 -20.58 13.58
N GLY A 86 8.57 -19.54 13.89
CA GLY A 86 8.68 -18.95 15.23
C GLY A 86 9.95 -19.37 15.96
N TRP A 87 10.10 -18.90 17.19
CA TRP A 87 11.23 -19.20 18.08
C TRP A 87 10.69 -19.53 19.48
N GLN A 88 11.41 -20.38 20.22
CA GLN A 88 11.10 -20.63 21.63
C GLN A 88 11.52 -19.40 22.44
N GLU A 89 10.70 -19.02 23.42
CA GLU A 89 10.99 -17.97 24.40
C GLU A 89 11.91 -18.46 25.52
#